data_AF-A0A0S4IRT2-F1
#
_entry.id   AF-A0A0S4IRT2-F1
#
_cell.length_a   1.000
_cell.length_b   1.000
_cell.length_c   1.000
_cell.angle_alpha   90.00
_cell.angle_beta   90.00
_cell.angle_gamma   90.00
#
_symmetry.space_group_name_H-M   'P 1'
#
loop_
_entity.id
_entity.type
_entity.pdbx_description
1 polymer ?
#
loop_
_entity_poly.entity_id
_entity_poly.type
_entity_poly.pdbx_seq_one_letter_code
_entity_poly.pdbx_strand_id
1 'polypeptide(L)'
;HFYLCSWERWVNLPTLPARCTATPVIHFLDPPVPTLLPPPTTAQGFSPSGGRCVDANARCSGIIATDGPNTGYCCYGTRKAPEPIPGGYSCYQSDGGPGGLYCVTTSARGCYESRGSPLSCPSGRSADGSDCVSSVTLRYTCPSGYSLHGTTCFDTYTASTITTSTQCNRASPATDGCQWCSAVSACLPGAAPCPASCLVTPQTTCTNIASTCQWCSAIGVCQKDSIGCFASCLVATADSSICDTSASCKYCTAIGVCQPNAGICYTTCLDATAESNVCEVSTACKYCESIGVCQPNNGACWPTCTPASDDPLSPNLCTTSVDCKWCPTLNYCTERTRDCHIVCTTLAPEEPGICGCLRYCGRAGVCHACRGERRCDWRPVCVVPGLVLCSCAEKKK
;
A
#
# COMPACT_ATOMS: atom_id res chain seq x y z
N HIS A 1 -4.62 20.15 39.88
CA HIS A 1 -5.24 20.59 38.63
C HIS A 1 -4.40 21.73 38.07
N PHE A 2 -3.57 21.46 37.07
CA PHE A 2 -2.87 22.47 36.30
C PHE A 2 -3.50 22.48 34.90
N TYR A 3 -4.05 23.61 34.48
CA TYR A 3 -4.46 23.82 33.09
C TYR A 3 -3.36 24.64 32.42
N LEU A 4 -2.73 24.04 31.41
CA LEU A 4 -1.85 24.73 30.47
C LEU A 4 -2.70 25.15 29.27
N CYS A 5 -2.91 26.46 29.09
CA CYS A 5 -3.43 27.01 27.84
C CYS A 5 -2.26 27.46 26.99
N SER A 6 -2.02 26.77 25.87
CA SER A 6 -1.16 27.24 24.79
C SER A 6 -1.93 28.27 23.96
N TRP A 7 -1.31 29.42 23.68
CA TRP A 7 -1.84 30.44 22.77
C TRP A 7 -1.11 30.34 21.43
N GLU A 8 -1.81 29.91 20.38
CA GLU A 8 -1.37 30.14 19.00
C GLU A 8 -2.09 31.35 18.41
N ARG A 9 -1.29 32.17 17.72
CA ARG A 9 -1.60 33.49 17.22
C ARG A 9 -2.33 33.37 15.89
N TRP A 10 -3.63 33.73 15.83
CA TRP A 10 -4.37 33.86 14.57
C TRP A 10 -4.80 35.30 14.31
N VAL A 11 -4.60 35.69 13.06
CA VAL A 11 -4.75 37.03 12.48
C VAL A 11 -6.24 37.36 12.24
N ASN A 12 -6.59 38.60 12.59
CA ASN A 12 -7.82 39.37 12.32
C ASN A 12 -8.87 38.79 11.35
N LEU A 13 -10.09 38.52 11.85
CA LEU A 13 -11.38 38.71 11.18
C LEU A 13 -12.51 38.78 12.27
N PRO A 14 -13.63 39.51 12.05
CA PRO A 14 -14.52 39.93 13.14
C PRO A 14 -15.68 38.98 13.45
N THR A 15 -15.90 38.79 14.76
CA THR A 15 -17.17 38.58 15.49
C THR A 15 -18.09 37.42 15.11
N LEU A 16 -17.94 36.29 15.81
CA LEU A 16 -19.01 35.35 16.17
C LEU A 16 -18.82 34.86 17.63
N PRO A 17 -19.89 34.60 18.41
CA PRO A 17 -19.77 34.25 19.83
C PRO A 17 -19.37 32.78 20.03
N ALA A 18 -18.30 32.54 20.78
CA ALA A 18 -17.86 31.21 21.19
C ALA A 18 -18.84 30.59 22.20
N ARG A 19 -19.38 29.40 21.90
CA ARG A 19 -20.08 28.54 22.86
C ARG A 19 -19.08 27.54 23.44
N CYS A 20 -18.86 27.57 24.75
CA CYS A 20 -18.16 26.52 25.47
C CYS A 20 -19.18 25.45 25.93
N THR A 21 -19.11 24.26 25.35
CA THR A 21 -19.79 23.06 25.89
C THR A 21 -18.82 22.29 26.76
N ALA A 22 -19.14 22.19 28.05
CA ALA A 22 -18.43 21.34 29.00
C ALA A 22 -18.92 19.89 28.87
N THR A 23 -18.01 18.96 28.60
CA THR A 23 -18.25 17.52 28.71
C THR A 23 -17.86 17.02 30.10
N PRO A 24 -18.71 16.26 30.80
CA PRO A 24 -18.35 15.66 32.09
C PRO A 24 -17.42 14.46 31.89
N VAL A 25 -16.27 14.47 32.58
CA VAL A 25 -15.35 13.33 32.67
C VAL A 25 -15.89 12.39 33.77
N ILE A 26 -16.29 11.19 33.38
CA ILE A 26 -16.65 10.11 34.30
C ILE A 26 -15.37 9.40 34.73
N HIS A 27 -15.02 9.51 36.01
CA HIS A 27 -13.98 8.69 36.63
C HIS A 27 -14.53 7.28 36.92
N PHE A 28 -13.95 6.27 36.28
CA PHE A 28 -14.09 4.88 36.70
C PHE A 28 -13.07 4.59 37.81
N LEU A 29 -13.56 4.07 38.94
CA LEU A 29 -12.74 3.51 40.01
C LEU A 29 -12.44 2.05 39.65
N ASP A 30 -11.16 1.67 39.60
CA ASP A 30 -10.73 0.28 39.42
C ASP A 30 -11.08 -0.58 40.65
N PRO A 31 -11.64 -1.79 40.48
CA PRO A 31 -11.78 -2.76 41.56
C PRO A 31 -10.44 -3.49 41.85
N PRO A 32 -10.27 -4.06 43.06
CA PRO A 32 -9.00 -4.62 43.50
C PRO A 32 -8.63 -5.92 42.78
N VAL A 33 -7.34 -6.05 42.44
CA VAL A 33 -6.71 -7.22 41.83
C VAL A 33 -6.67 -8.40 42.82
N PRO A 34 -7.18 -9.60 42.46
CA PRO A 34 -6.95 -10.81 43.26
C PRO A 34 -5.56 -11.39 42.99
N THR A 35 -4.86 -11.73 44.06
CA THR A 35 -3.57 -12.42 44.06
C THR A 35 -3.70 -13.84 43.48
N LEU A 36 -3.14 -14.08 42.30
CA LEU A 36 -3.15 -15.38 41.63
C LEU A 36 -1.97 -16.26 42.09
N LEU A 37 -2.28 -17.51 42.47
CA LEU A 37 -1.31 -18.61 42.63
C LEU A 37 -0.73 -19.02 41.26
N PRO A 38 0.51 -19.53 41.20
CA PRO A 38 1.13 -19.95 39.94
C PRO A 38 0.44 -21.19 39.35
N PRO A 39 0.21 -21.25 38.02
CA PRO A 39 -0.41 -22.40 37.36
C PRO A 39 0.53 -23.61 37.24
N PRO A 40 0.02 -24.85 37.23
CA PRO A 40 0.82 -26.05 37.01
C PRO A 40 1.15 -26.24 35.52
N THR A 41 2.41 -26.50 35.21
CA THR A 41 2.92 -26.78 33.85
C THR A 41 2.54 -28.20 33.40
N THR A 42 1.87 -28.29 32.24
CA THR A 42 1.50 -29.54 31.54
C THR A 42 2.49 -29.93 30.44
N ALA A 43 2.57 -31.24 30.19
CA ALA A 43 3.49 -31.93 29.29
C ALA A 43 3.27 -31.63 27.79
N GLN A 44 4.34 -31.77 27.01
CA GLN A 44 4.37 -31.59 25.55
C GLN A 44 3.74 -32.79 24.82
N GLY A 45 2.87 -32.51 23.85
CA GLY A 45 2.27 -33.51 22.96
C GLY A 45 2.98 -33.55 21.60
N PHE A 46 3.34 -34.74 21.14
CA PHE A 46 3.89 -34.97 19.80
C PHE A 46 2.79 -34.99 18.73
N SER A 47 3.07 -34.42 17.55
CA SER A 47 2.21 -34.58 16.36
C SER A 47 2.60 -35.86 15.59
N PRO A 48 1.66 -36.72 15.16
CA PRO A 48 1.95 -37.98 14.46
C PRO A 48 2.48 -37.83 13.02
N SER A 49 2.73 -36.62 12.53
CA SER A 49 2.94 -36.33 11.10
C SER A 49 4.38 -35.96 10.70
N GLY A 50 5.40 -36.37 11.44
CA GLY A 50 6.80 -35.95 11.21
C GLY A 50 7.13 -34.64 11.95
N GLY A 51 6.99 -34.70 13.28
CA GLY A 51 6.87 -33.56 14.18
C GLY A 51 7.92 -32.47 14.01
N ARG A 52 7.44 -31.23 13.93
CA ARG A 52 8.20 -30.03 14.27
C ARG A 52 8.07 -29.83 15.77
N CYS A 53 9.18 -29.60 16.46
CA CYS A 53 9.12 -29.19 17.87
C CYS A 53 8.57 -27.77 17.94
N VAL A 54 7.44 -27.59 18.61
CA VAL A 54 6.89 -26.26 18.88
C VAL A 54 6.75 -26.15 20.38
N ASP A 55 7.68 -25.44 21.01
CA ASP A 55 7.49 -24.97 22.39
C ASP A 55 6.30 -23.99 22.38
N ALA A 56 5.51 -23.93 23.46
CA ALA A 56 4.29 -23.13 23.53
C ALA A 56 4.50 -21.62 23.27
N ASN A 57 5.77 -21.17 23.31
CA ASN A 57 6.20 -19.80 23.05
C ASN A 57 7.19 -19.64 21.86
N ALA A 58 7.49 -20.71 21.11
CA ALA A 58 8.45 -20.66 20.00
C ALA A 58 7.73 -20.40 18.66
N ARG A 59 8.16 -19.35 17.93
CA ARG A 59 7.60 -18.98 16.62
C ARG A 59 8.36 -19.55 15.43
N CYS A 60 9.59 -19.99 15.64
CA CYS A 60 10.37 -20.76 14.67
C CYS A 60 10.33 -22.24 15.12
N SER A 61 9.88 -23.15 14.25
CA SER A 61 9.77 -24.59 14.56
C SER A 61 11.14 -25.22 14.76
N GLY A 62 11.32 -25.96 15.86
CA GLY A 62 12.55 -26.69 16.15
C GLY A 62 12.62 -28.08 15.55
N ILE A 63 13.85 -28.60 15.56
CA ILE A 63 14.21 -29.89 14.98
C ILE A 63 14.08 -30.97 16.05
N ILE A 64 13.41 -32.07 15.71
CA ILE A 64 13.42 -33.31 16.48
C ILE A 64 14.69 -34.07 16.13
N ALA A 65 15.51 -34.43 17.13
CA ALA A 65 16.61 -35.36 16.93
C ALA A 65 16.05 -36.73 16.49
N THR A 66 16.56 -37.25 15.37
CA THR A 66 16.09 -38.53 14.80
C THR A 66 17.09 -39.66 14.96
N ASP A 67 18.22 -39.43 15.64
CA ASP A 67 19.33 -40.37 15.73
C ASP A 67 19.96 -40.39 17.13
N GLY A 68 20.39 -41.57 17.57
CA GLY A 68 21.07 -41.80 18.84
C GLY A 68 20.18 -41.70 20.10
N PRO A 69 20.79 -41.53 21.29
CA PRO A 69 20.08 -41.53 22.58
C PRO A 69 19.14 -40.34 22.77
N ASN A 70 19.26 -39.31 21.93
CA ASN A 70 18.42 -38.11 21.97
C ASN A 70 17.24 -38.18 20.99
N THR A 71 16.94 -39.35 20.42
CA THR A 71 15.82 -39.50 19.49
C THR A 71 14.51 -39.05 20.15
N GLY A 72 13.80 -38.12 19.51
CA GLY A 72 12.55 -37.53 20.02
C GLY A 72 12.71 -36.22 20.79
N TYR A 73 13.93 -35.84 21.18
CA TYR A 73 14.16 -34.57 21.88
C TYR A 73 14.21 -33.38 20.92
N CYS A 74 13.70 -32.25 21.39
CA CYS A 74 13.75 -30.98 20.69
C CYS A 74 15.10 -30.29 20.90
N CYS A 75 15.76 -29.94 19.80
CA CYS A 75 17.05 -29.27 19.82
C CYS A 75 16.84 -27.75 19.82
N TYR A 76 17.32 -27.08 20.87
CA TYR A 76 17.19 -25.63 21.05
C TYR A 76 18.56 -24.94 21.15
N GLY A 77 18.62 -23.67 20.79
CA GLY A 77 19.79 -22.81 20.93
C GLY A 77 20.63 -22.68 19.67
N THR A 78 21.77 -21.99 19.82
CA THR A 78 22.70 -21.74 18.72
C THR A 78 23.48 -23.01 18.41
N ARG A 79 23.43 -23.46 17.16
CA ARG A 79 24.20 -24.62 16.70
C ARG A 79 25.69 -24.35 16.87
N LYS A 80 26.39 -25.21 17.61
CA LYS A 80 27.85 -25.26 17.64
C LYS A 80 28.32 -26.48 16.86
N ALA A 81 29.47 -26.39 16.19
CA ALA A 81 30.05 -27.53 15.50
C ALA A 81 30.46 -28.59 16.55
N PRO A 82 30.11 -29.87 16.34
CA PRO A 82 30.56 -30.94 17.23
C PRO A 82 32.05 -31.22 17.01
N GLU A 83 32.75 -31.62 18.08
CA GLU A 83 34.17 -31.93 18.00
C GLU A 83 34.38 -33.30 17.34
N PRO A 84 35.28 -33.44 16.35
CA PRO A 84 35.59 -34.73 15.74
C PRO A 84 36.35 -35.61 16.74
N ILE A 85 35.86 -36.82 16.97
CA ILE A 85 36.54 -37.82 17.80
C ILE A 85 36.83 -39.07 16.96
N PRO A 86 37.81 -39.92 17.35
CA PRO A 86 38.01 -41.20 16.70
C PRO A 86 36.71 -42.03 16.72
N GLY A 87 36.11 -42.23 15.55
CA GLY A 87 34.85 -42.98 15.40
C GLY A 87 33.56 -42.15 15.41
N GLY A 88 33.61 -40.82 15.48
CA GLY A 88 32.38 -40.02 15.41
C GLY A 88 32.54 -38.52 15.69
N TYR A 89 31.47 -37.94 16.22
CA TYR A 89 31.39 -36.53 16.61
C TYR A 89 30.80 -36.45 18.01
N SER A 90 31.31 -35.56 18.86
CA SER A 90 30.84 -35.40 20.22
C SER A 90 30.49 -33.95 20.56
N CYS A 91 29.49 -33.79 21.43
CA CYS A 91 29.16 -32.53 22.07
C CYS A 91 29.60 -32.49 23.54
N TYR A 92 30.13 -33.58 24.08
CA TYR A 92 30.53 -33.61 25.47
C TYR A 92 31.80 -32.80 25.68
N GLN A 93 31.80 -32.00 26.76
CA GLN A 93 32.98 -31.22 27.14
C GLN A 93 34.20 -32.12 27.47
N SER A 94 33.97 -33.36 27.94
CA SER A 94 35.02 -34.35 28.19
C SER A 94 35.80 -34.71 26.92
N ASP A 95 35.15 -34.60 25.77
CA ASP A 95 35.69 -35.01 24.48
C ASP A 95 36.25 -33.80 23.70
N GLY A 96 36.37 -32.64 24.36
CA GLY A 96 36.71 -31.36 23.73
C GLY A 96 35.53 -30.66 23.04
N GLY A 97 34.33 -31.23 23.10
CA GLY A 97 33.11 -30.68 22.51
C GLY A 97 32.62 -29.39 23.18
N PRO A 98 31.81 -28.58 22.48
CA PRO A 98 31.35 -27.28 22.98
C PRO A 98 30.29 -27.34 24.09
N GLY A 99 29.94 -28.54 24.58
CA GLY A 99 28.83 -28.80 25.50
C GLY A 99 27.48 -28.86 24.78
N GLY A 100 26.52 -29.54 25.41
CA GLY A 100 25.12 -29.60 24.96
C GLY A 100 24.66 -30.96 24.43
N LEU A 101 23.45 -30.98 23.86
CA LEU A 101 22.84 -32.13 23.22
C LEU A 101 23.37 -32.26 21.79
N TYR A 102 23.89 -33.45 21.45
CA TYR A 102 24.22 -33.80 20.08
C TYR A 102 22.93 -34.12 19.32
N CYS A 103 22.65 -33.35 18.28
CA CYS A 103 21.51 -33.57 17.40
C CYS A 103 21.94 -33.71 15.95
N VAL A 104 21.33 -34.69 15.28
CA VAL A 104 21.57 -35.01 13.87
C VAL A 104 20.24 -34.88 13.12
N THR A 105 20.32 -34.26 11.95
CA THR A 105 19.26 -34.24 10.94
C THR A 105 19.78 -34.86 9.65
N THR A 106 18.88 -35.03 8.69
CA THR A 106 19.23 -35.47 7.33
C THR A 106 20.21 -34.52 6.63
N SER A 107 20.30 -33.26 7.05
CA SER A 107 21.11 -32.22 6.40
C SER A 107 22.22 -31.62 7.27
N ALA A 108 22.22 -31.84 8.60
CA ALA A 108 23.15 -31.19 9.51
C ALA A 108 23.42 -31.99 10.79
N ARG A 109 24.61 -31.78 11.37
CA ARG A 109 25.03 -32.30 12.68
C ARG A 109 25.48 -31.13 13.55
N GLY A 110 25.06 -31.09 14.81
CA GLY A 110 25.30 -29.93 15.67
C GLY A 110 25.13 -30.19 17.16
N CYS A 111 25.85 -29.41 17.96
CA CYS A 111 25.67 -29.31 19.40
C CYS A 111 24.73 -28.17 19.74
N TYR A 112 23.76 -28.45 20.60
CA TYR A 112 22.71 -27.53 21.01
C TYR A 112 22.71 -27.38 22.51
N GLU A 113 22.56 -26.16 23.01
CA GLU A 113 22.67 -25.88 24.43
C GLU A 113 21.55 -26.62 25.19
N SER A 114 21.94 -27.48 26.14
CA SER A 114 20.99 -28.11 27.05
C SER A 114 20.37 -27.00 27.90
N ARG A 115 19.06 -26.74 27.72
CA ARG A 115 18.33 -26.03 28.77
C ARG A 115 18.32 -26.98 29.95
N GLY A 116 19.08 -26.61 30.99
CA GLY A 116 19.29 -27.44 32.17
C GLY A 116 18.01 -28.08 32.66
N SER A 117 18.11 -29.35 33.03
CA SER A 117 17.04 -30.14 33.63
C SER A 117 16.36 -29.31 34.74
N PRO A 118 15.03 -29.24 34.81
CA PRO A 118 14.36 -28.59 35.93
C PRO A 118 14.81 -29.29 37.23
N LEU A 119 15.52 -28.56 38.10
CA LEU A 119 16.32 -29.14 39.18
C LEU A 119 15.52 -29.73 40.36
N SER A 120 14.19 -29.84 40.26
CA SER A 120 13.36 -30.52 41.27
C SER A 120 11.93 -30.68 40.77
N CYS A 121 11.40 -31.91 40.85
CA CYS A 121 9.99 -32.15 40.57
C CYS A 121 9.11 -31.77 41.78
N PRO A 122 7.99 -31.06 41.57
CA PRO A 122 7.03 -30.78 42.63
C PRO A 122 6.54 -32.07 43.31
N SER A 123 6.22 -31.99 44.62
CA SER A 123 5.74 -33.12 45.42
C SER A 123 4.61 -33.90 44.73
N GLY A 124 4.74 -35.23 44.65
CA GLY A 124 3.77 -36.11 43.98
C GLY A 124 4.12 -36.47 42.52
N ARG A 125 5.35 -36.18 42.08
CA ARG A 125 5.88 -36.54 40.77
C ARG A 125 7.23 -37.24 40.92
N SER A 126 7.51 -38.17 40.02
CA SER A 126 8.81 -38.84 39.91
C SER A 126 9.57 -38.24 38.73
N ALA A 127 10.88 -38.08 38.87
CA ALA A 127 11.74 -37.73 37.74
C ALA A 127 11.85 -38.93 36.81
N ASP A 128 11.50 -38.75 35.54
CA ASP A 128 11.80 -39.67 34.45
C ASP A 128 12.58 -38.90 33.39
N GLY A 129 13.91 -39.04 33.43
CA GLY A 129 14.83 -38.22 32.63
C GLY A 129 14.75 -36.73 32.99
N SER A 130 14.49 -35.87 32.00
CA SER A 130 14.31 -34.42 32.20
C SER A 130 12.88 -34.01 32.59
N ASP A 131 11.95 -34.95 32.65
CA ASP A 131 10.53 -34.70 32.86
C ASP A 131 10.04 -35.12 34.25
N CYS A 132 9.06 -34.37 34.77
CA CYS A 132 8.38 -34.67 36.03
C CYS A 132 7.05 -35.38 35.74
N VAL A 133 7.05 -36.71 35.80
CA VAL A 133 5.88 -37.56 35.53
C VAL A 133 5.04 -37.78 36.79
N SER A 134 3.72 -37.70 36.63
CA SER A 134 2.74 -37.97 37.69
C SER A 134 1.91 -39.20 37.30
N SER A 135 1.79 -40.18 38.19
CA SER A 135 1.09 -41.46 37.96
C SER A 135 -0.44 -41.39 38.16
N VAL A 136 -1.04 -40.21 38.01
CA VAL A 136 -2.49 -40.04 38.20
C VAL A 136 -3.23 -40.30 36.88
N THR A 137 -4.26 -41.14 36.93
CA THR A 137 -5.16 -41.43 35.81
C THR A 137 -5.76 -40.13 35.27
N LEU A 138 -5.36 -39.71 34.06
CA LEU A 138 -5.70 -38.43 33.45
C LEU A 138 -7.21 -38.27 33.25
N ARG A 139 -7.83 -37.38 34.03
CA ARG A 139 -9.05 -36.69 33.59
C ARG A 139 -8.61 -35.61 32.60
N TYR A 140 -9.03 -35.71 31.35
CA TYR A 140 -8.72 -34.77 30.26
C TYR A 140 -9.43 -33.42 30.45
N THR A 141 -9.06 -32.68 31.50
CA THR A 141 -9.49 -31.29 31.69
C THR A 141 -8.30 -30.37 31.46
N CYS A 142 -8.42 -29.50 30.45
CA CYS A 142 -7.40 -28.48 30.19
C CYS A 142 -7.41 -27.40 31.28
N PRO A 143 -6.24 -26.80 31.59
CA PRO A 143 -6.16 -25.63 32.46
C PRO A 143 -7.07 -24.50 31.96
N SER A 144 -7.52 -23.63 32.86
CA SER A 144 -8.32 -22.45 32.49
C SER A 144 -7.57 -21.62 31.44
N GLY A 145 -8.24 -21.26 30.35
CA GLY A 145 -7.66 -20.58 29.18
C GLY A 145 -7.33 -21.48 27.99
N TYR A 146 -7.24 -22.81 28.19
CA TYR A 146 -6.90 -23.76 27.13
C TYR A 146 -8.14 -24.53 26.66
N SER A 147 -8.22 -24.81 25.35
CA SER A 147 -9.25 -25.66 24.72
C SER A 147 -8.69 -27.04 24.39
N LEU A 148 -9.41 -28.10 24.74
CA LEU A 148 -9.01 -29.48 24.43
C LEU A 148 -9.35 -29.82 22.97
N HIS A 149 -8.34 -30.20 22.18
CA HIS A 149 -8.52 -30.75 20.84
C HIS A 149 -7.85 -32.14 20.78
N GLY A 150 -8.66 -33.19 20.80
CA GLY A 150 -8.18 -34.57 20.93
C GLY A 150 -7.60 -34.81 22.32
N THR A 151 -6.29 -35.10 22.39
CA THR A 151 -5.55 -35.30 23.64
C THR A 151 -4.65 -34.11 24.02
N THR A 152 -4.74 -33.00 23.28
CA THR A 152 -3.84 -31.86 23.40
C THR A 152 -4.62 -30.61 23.79
N CYS A 153 -4.13 -29.86 24.78
CA CYS A 153 -4.68 -28.57 25.18
C CYS A 153 -4.02 -27.46 24.35
N PHE A 154 -4.82 -26.61 23.73
CA PHE A 154 -4.37 -25.47 22.92
C PHE A 154 -4.78 -24.16 23.59
N ASP A 155 -3.89 -23.18 23.58
CA ASP A 155 -4.22 -21.79 23.90
C ASP A 155 -3.87 -20.92 22.69
N THR A 156 -4.79 -20.05 22.31
CA THR A 156 -4.62 -19.09 21.23
C THR A 156 -4.43 -17.71 21.85
N TYR A 157 -3.19 -17.30 22.03
CA TYR A 157 -2.86 -15.93 22.41
C TYR A 157 -2.63 -15.07 21.17
N THR A 158 -3.03 -13.80 21.23
CA THR A 158 -2.63 -12.80 20.23
C THR A 158 -1.12 -12.65 20.27
N ALA A 159 -0.48 -12.98 19.15
CA ALA A 159 0.94 -12.83 18.95
C ALA A 159 1.39 -11.37 19.20
N SER A 160 2.14 -11.11 20.28
CA SER A 160 2.77 -9.80 20.50
C SER A 160 3.67 -9.42 19.31
N THR A 161 3.62 -8.17 18.89
CA THR A 161 4.46 -7.64 17.80
C THR A 161 5.93 -7.67 18.22
N ILE A 162 6.79 -8.26 17.39
CA ILE A 162 8.23 -8.25 17.61
C ILE A 162 8.73 -6.88 17.17
N THR A 163 9.17 -6.05 18.11
CA THR A 163 9.59 -4.67 17.86
C THR A 163 11.10 -4.48 17.95
N THR A 164 11.84 -5.51 18.42
CA THR A 164 13.28 -5.42 18.62
C THR A 164 14.01 -6.69 18.19
N SER A 165 15.28 -6.51 17.79
CA SER A 165 16.20 -7.62 17.50
C SER A 165 16.32 -8.59 18.68
N THR A 166 16.34 -8.07 19.92
CA THR A 166 16.42 -8.91 21.12
C THR A 166 15.19 -9.80 21.28
N GLN A 167 13.98 -9.30 20.95
CA GLN A 167 12.77 -10.12 20.95
C GLN A 167 12.80 -11.18 19.84
N CYS A 168 13.30 -10.83 18.64
CA CYS A 168 13.50 -11.79 17.55
C CYS A 168 14.45 -12.93 17.96
N ASN A 169 15.59 -12.60 18.56
CA ASN A 169 16.55 -13.60 19.04
C ASN A 169 15.98 -14.48 20.17
N ARG A 170 15.10 -13.96 21.02
CA ARG A 170 14.41 -14.75 22.06
C ARG A 170 13.29 -15.64 21.49
N ALA A 171 12.55 -15.13 20.50
CA ALA A 171 11.40 -15.80 19.89
C ALA A 171 11.79 -16.89 18.88
N SER A 172 13.08 -17.00 18.55
CA SER A 172 13.66 -17.97 17.62
C SER A 172 14.65 -18.92 18.31
N PRO A 173 14.18 -19.90 19.10
CA PRO A 173 15.08 -20.82 19.79
C PRO A 173 15.62 -21.95 18.90
N ALA A 174 15.25 -22.08 17.63
CA ALA A 174 15.59 -23.28 16.87
C ALA A 174 16.04 -23.03 15.42
N THR A 175 17.30 -23.41 15.23
CA THR A 175 17.95 -24.00 14.04
C THR A 175 17.79 -23.27 12.70
N ASP A 176 18.90 -22.67 12.30
CA ASP A 176 19.21 -21.81 11.12
C ASP A 176 19.08 -20.30 11.34
N GLY A 177 18.71 -19.88 12.55
CA GLY A 177 18.84 -18.51 13.05
C GLY A 177 17.83 -17.55 12.42
N CYS A 178 16.74 -17.19 13.09
CA CYS A 178 15.88 -16.14 12.56
C CYS A 178 16.66 -14.79 12.62
N GLN A 179 16.76 -14.09 11.50
CA GLN A 179 17.44 -12.80 11.36
C GLN A 179 16.43 -11.66 11.60
N TRP A 180 16.84 -10.67 12.40
CA TRP A 180 16.07 -9.44 12.55
C TRP A 180 16.21 -8.55 11.31
N CYS A 181 15.09 -8.24 10.68
CA CYS A 181 15.01 -7.33 9.55
C CYS A 181 14.44 -5.99 10.00
N SER A 182 15.32 -5.06 10.34
CA SER A 182 14.95 -3.75 10.90
C SER A 182 14.05 -2.92 9.98
N ALA A 183 14.22 -3.04 8.66
CA ALA A 183 13.44 -2.28 7.67
C ALA A 183 11.93 -2.61 7.70
N VAL A 184 11.57 -3.82 8.13
CA VAL A 184 10.18 -4.29 8.22
C VAL A 184 9.76 -4.61 9.65
N SER A 185 10.67 -4.42 10.61
CA SER A 185 10.51 -4.83 12.01
C SER A 185 9.99 -6.27 12.13
N ALA A 186 10.59 -7.21 11.38
CA ALA A 186 10.18 -8.60 11.33
C ALA A 186 11.34 -9.54 11.62
N CYS A 187 11.02 -10.72 12.17
CA CYS A 187 11.98 -11.80 12.39
C CYS A 187 11.79 -12.83 11.27
N LEU A 188 12.74 -12.93 10.34
CA LEU A 188 12.68 -13.84 9.19
C LEU A 188 13.60 -15.05 9.39
N PRO A 189 13.35 -16.22 8.78
CA PRO A 189 14.30 -17.32 8.78
C PRO A 189 15.65 -16.87 8.19
N GLY A 190 16.79 -17.24 8.78
CA GLY A 190 18.12 -16.73 8.40
C GLY A 190 18.60 -17.07 6.99
N ALA A 191 17.96 -18.04 6.33
CA ALA A 191 18.18 -18.32 4.93
C ALA A 191 17.52 -17.29 3.98
N ALA A 192 16.55 -16.51 4.47
CA ALA A 192 15.84 -15.51 3.67
C ALA A 192 16.52 -14.13 3.77
N PRO A 193 16.83 -13.47 2.65
CA PRO A 193 17.35 -12.10 2.68
C PRO A 193 16.31 -11.15 3.29
N CYS A 194 16.76 -10.23 4.14
CA CYS A 194 15.89 -9.20 4.68
C CYS A 194 15.38 -8.28 3.56
N PRO A 195 14.06 -8.08 3.43
CA PRO A 195 13.52 -7.11 2.48
C PRO A 195 13.95 -5.70 2.88
N ALA A 196 14.25 -4.87 1.86
CA ALA A 196 14.72 -3.51 2.07
C ALA A 196 13.63 -2.57 2.63
N SER A 197 12.35 -2.93 2.48
CA SER A 197 11.20 -2.18 2.99
C SER A 197 9.95 -3.06 3.01
N CYS A 198 8.85 -2.60 3.64
CA CYS A 198 7.56 -3.29 3.56
C CYS A 198 7.14 -3.49 2.10
N LEU A 199 7.40 -2.49 1.25
CA LEU A 199 6.90 -2.45 -0.12
C LEU A 199 7.42 -3.59 -1.01
N VAL A 200 8.64 -4.05 -0.76
CA VAL A 200 9.26 -5.18 -1.49
C VAL A 200 9.08 -6.52 -0.77
N THR A 201 8.32 -6.55 0.33
CA THR A 201 8.12 -7.76 1.13
C THR A 201 7.10 -8.69 0.46
N PRO A 202 7.43 -9.98 0.22
CA PRO A 202 6.49 -10.93 -0.34
C PRO A 202 5.22 -11.07 0.51
N GLN A 203 4.08 -11.36 -0.14
CA GLN A 203 2.79 -11.55 0.53
C GLN A 203 2.88 -12.54 1.70
N THR A 204 3.52 -13.69 1.49
CA THR A 204 3.66 -14.76 2.49
C THR A 204 4.42 -14.30 3.73
N THR A 205 5.38 -13.39 3.57
CA THR A 205 6.14 -12.80 4.68
C THR A 205 5.29 -11.76 5.42
N CYS A 206 4.54 -10.95 4.68
CA CYS A 206 3.72 -9.87 5.22
C CYS A 206 2.52 -10.38 6.03
N THR A 207 1.88 -11.48 5.62
CA THR A 207 0.68 -12.02 6.29
C THR A 207 0.98 -12.90 7.50
N ASN A 208 2.12 -13.61 7.50
CA ASN A 208 2.39 -14.67 8.47
C ASN A 208 3.23 -14.21 9.67
N ILE A 209 3.77 -13.00 9.63
CA ILE A 209 4.73 -12.52 10.62
C ILE A 209 4.20 -11.24 11.25
N ALA A 210 4.14 -11.23 12.58
CA ALA A 210 3.87 -10.00 13.31
C ALA A 210 5.00 -9.01 13.03
N SER A 211 4.72 -8.04 12.17
CA SER A 211 5.63 -7.01 11.69
C SER A 211 4.98 -5.64 11.83
N THR A 212 5.68 -4.57 11.46
CA THR A 212 5.05 -3.24 11.30
C THR A 212 4.42 -3.06 9.93
N CYS A 213 4.32 -4.15 9.15
CA CYS A 213 3.76 -4.15 7.82
C CYS A 213 2.49 -5.02 7.77
N GLN A 214 1.55 -4.58 6.95
CA GLN A 214 0.26 -5.22 6.69
C GLN A 214 0.13 -5.48 5.20
N TRP A 215 -0.46 -6.62 4.88
CA TRP A 215 -0.78 -6.96 3.51
C TRP A 215 -2.06 -6.24 3.07
N CYS A 216 -1.94 -5.40 2.05
CA CYS A 216 -3.05 -4.66 1.47
C CYS A 216 -3.59 -5.41 0.26
N SER A 217 -4.54 -6.32 0.50
CA SER A 217 -5.09 -7.21 -0.52
C SER A 217 -5.73 -6.48 -1.71
N ALA A 218 -6.35 -5.31 -1.50
CA ALA A 218 -6.99 -4.52 -2.55
C ALA A 218 -6.02 -4.05 -3.64
N ILE A 219 -4.75 -3.88 -3.30
CA ILE A 219 -3.69 -3.40 -4.20
C ILE A 219 -2.50 -4.35 -4.24
N GLY A 220 -2.59 -5.55 -3.68
CA GLY A 220 -1.56 -6.58 -3.80
C GLY A 220 -0.14 -6.15 -3.40
N VAL A 221 0.00 -5.37 -2.31
CA VAL A 221 1.31 -4.96 -1.75
C VAL A 221 1.33 -5.06 -0.24
N CYS A 222 2.54 -5.13 0.32
CA CYS A 222 2.78 -5.02 1.75
C CYS A 222 3.13 -3.57 2.11
N GLN A 223 2.39 -2.95 3.02
CA GLN A 223 2.59 -1.55 3.42
C GLN A 223 2.81 -1.43 4.91
N LYS A 224 3.36 -0.30 5.36
CA LYS A 224 3.53 -0.04 6.79
C LYS A 224 2.17 0.20 7.44
N ASP A 225 1.91 -0.44 8.58
CA ASP A 225 0.62 -0.37 9.29
C ASP A 225 0.19 1.06 9.61
N SER A 226 1.16 1.94 9.89
CA SER A 226 0.91 3.34 10.22
C SER A 226 0.34 4.17 9.07
N ILE A 227 0.50 3.73 7.81
CA ILE A 227 0.02 4.45 6.62
C ILE A 227 -1.43 4.05 6.28
N GLY A 228 -1.88 2.86 6.73
CA GLY A 228 -3.13 2.28 6.28
C GLY A 228 -3.01 1.67 4.87
N CYS A 229 -3.95 0.82 4.50
CA CYS A 229 -4.01 0.26 3.14
C CYS A 229 -4.86 1.13 2.22
N PHE A 230 -4.39 1.36 1.00
CA PHE A 230 -5.21 2.00 -0.02
C PHE A 230 -6.37 1.10 -0.42
N ALA A 231 -7.54 1.71 -0.59
CA ALA A 231 -8.77 0.98 -0.93
C ALA A 231 -8.79 0.46 -2.37
N SER A 232 -8.01 1.06 -3.28
CA SER A 232 -7.92 0.65 -4.70
C SER A 232 -6.62 1.15 -5.33
N CYS A 233 -6.28 0.59 -6.51
CA CYS A 233 -5.13 1.07 -7.30
C CYS A 233 -5.26 2.57 -7.60
N LEU A 234 -6.48 3.04 -7.88
CA LEU A 234 -6.73 4.42 -8.27
C LEU A 234 -6.36 5.41 -7.15
N VAL A 235 -6.68 5.09 -5.89
CA VAL A 235 -6.33 5.92 -4.73
C VAL A 235 -4.83 5.90 -4.45
N ALA A 236 -4.12 4.82 -4.84
CA ALA A 236 -2.67 4.72 -4.70
C ALA A 236 -1.88 5.63 -5.68
N THR A 237 -2.56 6.33 -6.60
CA THR A 237 -1.93 7.24 -7.59
C THR A 237 -1.05 8.33 -6.96
N ALA A 238 -1.32 8.72 -5.71
CA ALA A 238 -0.50 9.70 -4.99
C ALA A 238 0.97 9.24 -4.78
N ASP A 239 1.25 7.94 -4.85
CA ASP A 239 2.59 7.38 -4.74
C ASP A 239 2.83 6.30 -5.81
N SER A 240 3.46 6.70 -6.91
CA SER A 240 3.70 5.81 -8.06
C SER A 240 4.53 4.57 -7.70
N SER A 241 5.40 4.67 -6.67
CA SER A 241 6.26 3.55 -6.27
C SER A 241 5.46 2.37 -5.72
N ILE A 242 4.29 2.65 -5.13
CA ILE A 242 3.37 1.62 -4.64
C ILE A 242 2.81 0.79 -5.78
N CYS A 243 2.58 1.42 -6.92
CA CYS A 243 1.97 0.77 -8.07
C CYS A 243 2.99 0.00 -8.90
N ASP A 244 4.24 0.47 -8.95
CA ASP A 244 5.33 -0.24 -9.61
C ASP A 244 5.70 -1.56 -8.91
N THR A 245 5.49 -1.61 -7.58
CA THR A 245 5.79 -2.78 -6.73
C THR A 245 4.58 -3.68 -6.50
N SER A 246 3.41 -3.29 -7.03
CA SER A 246 2.15 -3.99 -6.81
C SER A 246 2.00 -5.24 -7.67
N ALA A 247 1.50 -6.31 -7.06
CA ALA A 247 1.09 -7.50 -7.78
C ALA A 247 -0.29 -7.34 -8.47
N SER A 248 -1.06 -6.31 -8.11
CA SER A 248 -2.43 -6.10 -8.61
C SER A 248 -2.63 -4.83 -9.41
N CYS A 249 -1.68 -3.90 -9.34
CA CYS A 249 -1.71 -2.60 -9.98
C CYS A 249 -0.49 -2.40 -10.89
N LYS A 250 -0.61 -1.49 -11.85
CA LYS A 250 0.46 -0.99 -12.71
C LYS A 250 0.37 0.53 -12.78
N TYR A 251 1.52 1.19 -12.87
CA TYR A 251 1.56 2.63 -13.08
C TYR A 251 1.54 2.97 -14.58
N CYS A 252 0.55 3.74 -15.00
CA CYS A 252 0.40 4.21 -16.38
C CYS A 252 1.09 5.57 -16.53
N THR A 253 2.38 5.55 -16.85
CA THR A 253 3.25 6.75 -16.89
C THR A 253 2.74 7.86 -17.80
N ALA A 254 2.16 7.53 -18.96
CA ALA A 254 1.69 8.51 -19.94
C ALA A 254 0.61 9.46 -19.39
N ILE A 255 -0.21 8.96 -18.47
CA ILE A 255 -1.28 9.72 -17.83
C ILE A 255 -1.10 9.78 -16.31
N GLY A 256 0.06 9.41 -15.76
CA GLY A 256 0.39 9.54 -14.33
C GLY A 256 -0.68 8.98 -13.38
N VAL A 257 -1.14 7.74 -13.60
CA VAL A 257 -2.18 7.13 -12.75
C VAL A 257 -1.88 5.66 -12.46
N CYS A 258 -2.32 5.18 -11.31
CA CYS A 258 -2.28 3.77 -10.95
C CYS A 258 -3.56 3.04 -11.37
N GLN A 259 -3.43 1.99 -12.16
CA GLN A 259 -4.54 1.17 -12.65
C GLN A 259 -4.41 -0.28 -12.19
N PRO A 260 -5.51 -1.04 -12.08
CA PRO A 260 -5.44 -2.50 -11.96
C PRO A 260 -4.64 -3.09 -13.12
N ASN A 261 -3.99 -4.24 -12.91
CA ASN A 261 -3.20 -4.90 -13.95
C ASN A 261 -4.01 -5.24 -15.20
N ALA A 262 -5.29 -5.57 -15.03
CA ALA A 262 -6.24 -5.79 -16.13
C ALA A 262 -6.80 -4.49 -16.76
N GLY A 263 -6.60 -3.33 -16.13
CA GLY A 263 -7.07 -2.03 -16.62
C GLY A 263 -6.29 -1.54 -17.84
N ILE A 264 -6.83 -0.54 -18.54
CA ILE A 264 -6.20 0.04 -19.73
C ILE A 264 -5.28 1.18 -19.29
N CYS A 265 -4.01 1.14 -19.73
CA CYS A 265 -3.14 2.31 -19.63
C CYS A 265 -3.31 3.16 -20.88
N TYR A 266 -4.09 4.23 -20.76
CA TYR A 266 -4.27 5.19 -21.85
C TYR A 266 -2.94 5.85 -22.23
N THR A 267 -2.74 6.04 -23.53
CA THR A 267 -1.53 6.66 -24.08
C THR A 267 -1.53 8.18 -24.00
N THR A 268 -2.72 8.80 -23.91
CA THR A 268 -2.88 10.24 -23.80
C THR A 268 -3.98 10.57 -22.80
N CYS A 269 -3.96 11.79 -22.25
CA CYS A 269 -5.05 12.27 -21.41
C CYS A 269 -6.39 12.23 -22.17
N LEU A 270 -6.38 12.57 -23.47
CA LEU A 270 -7.60 12.60 -24.26
C LEU A 270 -8.25 11.20 -24.36
N ASP A 271 -7.46 10.15 -24.56
CA ASP A 271 -7.98 8.77 -24.59
C ASP A 271 -8.60 8.35 -23.25
N ALA A 272 -8.07 8.87 -22.14
CA ALA A 272 -8.58 8.63 -20.80
C ALA A 272 -9.97 9.25 -20.54
N THR A 273 -10.50 10.07 -21.47
CA THR A 273 -11.87 10.62 -21.38
C THR A 273 -12.94 9.53 -21.30
N ALA A 274 -12.65 8.31 -21.77
CA ALA A 274 -13.55 7.18 -21.64
C ALA A 274 -13.89 6.83 -20.17
N GLU A 275 -13.03 7.18 -19.21
CA GLU A 275 -13.20 6.92 -17.78
C GLU A 275 -12.83 8.18 -16.96
N SER A 276 -13.82 9.04 -16.69
CA SER A 276 -13.59 10.36 -16.05
C SER A 276 -12.87 10.26 -14.69
N ASN A 277 -13.18 9.23 -13.90
CA ASN A 277 -12.54 8.98 -12.62
C ASN A 277 -11.03 8.71 -12.73
N VAL A 278 -10.56 8.13 -13.84
CA VAL A 278 -9.12 7.90 -14.08
C VAL A 278 -8.37 9.21 -14.24
N CYS A 279 -9.04 10.17 -14.83
CA CYS A 279 -8.52 11.47 -15.17
C CYS A 279 -8.57 12.45 -14.00
N GLU A 280 -9.60 12.36 -13.17
CA GLU A 280 -9.71 13.16 -11.94
C GLU A 280 -8.57 12.90 -10.96
N VAL A 281 -8.10 11.65 -10.85
CA VAL A 281 -7.01 11.29 -9.93
C VAL A 281 -5.62 11.32 -10.57
N SER A 282 -5.55 11.60 -11.88
CA SER A 282 -4.30 11.60 -12.63
C SER A 282 -3.36 12.71 -12.16
N THR A 283 -2.06 12.42 -12.07
CA THR A 283 -1.05 13.46 -11.81
C THR A 283 -0.59 14.20 -13.07
N ALA A 284 -0.97 13.72 -14.26
CA ALA A 284 -0.57 14.29 -15.55
C ALA A 284 -1.73 14.94 -16.31
N CYS A 285 -2.98 14.61 -15.94
CA CYS A 285 -4.20 15.03 -16.61
C CYS A 285 -5.15 15.70 -15.60
N LYS A 286 -6.08 16.49 -16.14
CA LYS A 286 -7.24 17.02 -15.43
C LYS A 286 -8.50 16.79 -16.24
N TYR A 287 -9.59 16.52 -15.55
CA TYR A 287 -10.91 16.45 -16.16
C TYR A 287 -11.52 17.85 -16.26
N CYS A 288 -11.93 18.23 -17.47
CA CYS A 288 -12.61 19.49 -17.74
C CYS A 288 -14.12 19.24 -17.78
N GLU A 289 -14.79 19.31 -16.63
CA GLU A 289 -16.23 19.03 -16.48
C GLU A 289 -17.12 19.81 -17.45
N SER A 290 -16.77 21.05 -17.75
CA SER A 290 -17.55 21.95 -18.62
C SER A 290 -17.68 21.47 -20.07
N ILE A 291 -16.76 20.62 -20.52
CA ILE A 291 -16.74 20.07 -21.88
C ILE A 291 -16.53 18.54 -21.86
N GLY A 292 -16.68 17.89 -20.71
CA GLY A 292 -16.59 16.44 -20.54
C GLY A 292 -15.38 15.78 -21.20
N VAL A 293 -14.18 16.35 -21.07
CA VAL A 293 -12.93 15.77 -21.62
C VAL A 293 -11.79 15.78 -20.61
N CYS A 294 -10.88 14.84 -20.82
CA CYS A 294 -9.58 14.83 -20.19
C CYS A 294 -8.54 15.60 -20.98
N GLN A 295 -7.81 16.47 -20.29
CA GLN A 295 -6.74 17.27 -20.86
C GLN A 295 -5.45 17.10 -20.06
N PRO A 296 -4.27 17.31 -20.67
CA PRO A 296 -3.04 17.47 -19.91
C PRO A 296 -3.19 18.54 -18.82
N ASN A 297 -2.48 18.40 -17.71
CA ASN A 297 -2.59 19.33 -16.58
C ASN A 297 -2.28 20.79 -16.95
N ASN A 298 -1.39 20.99 -17.92
CA ASN A 298 -1.06 22.29 -18.50
C ASN A 298 -2.00 22.75 -19.63
N GLY A 299 -2.95 21.91 -20.08
CA GLY A 299 -3.95 22.25 -21.08
C GLY A 299 -4.99 23.23 -20.56
N ALA A 300 -5.75 23.87 -21.46
CA ALA A 300 -6.85 24.75 -21.07
C ALA A 300 -8.14 23.93 -20.85
N CYS A 301 -8.87 24.22 -19.78
CA CYS A 301 -10.26 23.77 -19.66
C CYS A 301 -11.17 24.89 -20.14
N TRP A 302 -11.91 24.63 -21.20
CA TRP A 302 -12.80 25.62 -21.82
C TRP A 302 -14.16 25.60 -21.13
N PRO A 303 -14.76 26.77 -20.82
CA PRO A 303 -16.05 26.83 -20.12
C PRO A 303 -17.23 26.34 -20.97
N THR A 304 -17.08 26.35 -22.29
CA THR A 304 -18.08 25.85 -23.26
C THR A 304 -17.37 25.21 -24.46
N CYS A 305 -18.12 24.53 -25.31
CA CYS A 305 -17.57 23.87 -26.50
C CYS A 305 -16.98 24.86 -27.52
N THR A 306 -17.59 26.03 -27.72
CA THR A 306 -17.20 26.95 -28.81
C THR A 306 -15.74 27.43 -28.72
N PRO A 307 -15.24 27.96 -27.58
CA PRO A 307 -13.84 28.37 -27.44
C PRO A 307 -12.85 27.21 -27.59
N ALA A 308 -13.27 25.97 -27.34
CA ALA A 308 -12.44 24.79 -27.51
C ALA A 308 -12.04 24.55 -28.98
N SER A 309 -12.65 25.26 -29.94
CA SER A 309 -12.31 25.24 -31.39
C SER A 309 -10.94 25.85 -31.72
N ASP A 310 -10.39 26.63 -30.79
CA ASP A 310 -9.06 27.24 -30.94
C ASP A 310 -7.95 26.40 -30.29
N ASP A 311 -8.31 25.28 -29.66
CA ASP A 311 -7.35 24.35 -29.10
C ASP A 311 -6.54 23.67 -30.23
N PRO A 312 -5.21 23.50 -30.11
CA PRO A 312 -4.42 22.77 -31.11
C PRO A 312 -4.92 21.33 -31.38
N LEU A 313 -5.64 20.74 -30.43
CA LEU A 313 -6.21 19.39 -30.52
C LEU A 313 -7.70 19.37 -30.91
N SER A 314 -8.30 20.54 -31.24
CA SER A 314 -9.76 20.74 -31.38
C SER A 314 -10.53 19.65 -32.11
N PRO A 315 -10.10 19.13 -33.29
CA PRO A 315 -10.89 18.12 -33.98
C PRO A 315 -11.04 16.85 -33.13
N ASN A 316 -9.96 16.42 -32.48
CA ASN A 316 -9.94 15.23 -31.64
C ASN A 316 -10.59 15.51 -30.28
N LEU A 317 -10.28 16.66 -29.67
CA LEU A 317 -10.84 17.08 -28.38
C LEU A 317 -12.37 17.06 -28.43
N CYS A 318 -12.95 17.70 -29.44
CA CYS A 318 -14.40 17.82 -29.56
C CYS A 318 -15.07 16.56 -30.08
N THR A 319 -14.35 15.68 -30.78
CA THR A 319 -14.89 14.36 -31.18
C THR A 319 -14.98 13.42 -29.97
N THR A 320 -13.96 13.44 -29.10
CA THR A 320 -13.87 12.58 -27.92
C THR A 320 -14.70 13.09 -26.74
N SER A 321 -14.97 14.39 -26.68
CA SER A 321 -15.79 15.03 -25.64
C SER A 321 -17.15 14.39 -25.45
N VAL A 322 -17.57 14.19 -24.20
CA VAL A 322 -18.93 13.71 -23.90
C VAL A 322 -19.97 14.79 -24.25
N ASP A 323 -19.67 16.06 -24.01
CA ASP A 323 -20.63 17.16 -24.12
C ASP A 323 -20.54 17.95 -25.44
N CYS A 324 -19.44 17.81 -26.17
CA CYS A 324 -19.20 18.52 -27.43
C CYS A 324 -19.16 17.56 -28.62
N LYS A 325 -19.27 18.14 -29.82
CA LYS A 325 -18.98 17.48 -31.10
C LYS A 325 -18.26 18.42 -32.05
N TRP A 326 -17.45 17.85 -32.94
CA TRP A 326 -16.77 18.59 -34.00
C TRP A 326 -17.67 18.77 -35.23
N CYS A 327 -17.74 20.00 -35.75
CA CYS A 327 -18.45 20.34 -36.97
C CYS A 327 -17.45 20.63 -38.10
N PRO A 328 -17.17 19.64 -38.97
CA PRO A 328 -16.07 19.72 -39.94
C PRO A 328 -16.30 20.74 -41.06
N THR A 329 -17.56 21.08 -41.36
CA THR A 329 -17.88 22.03 -42.44
C THR A 329 -17.36 23.44 -42.17
N LEU A 330 -17.44 23.89 -40.91
CA LEU A 330 -16.99 25.21 -40.48
C LEU A 330 -15.80 25.16 -39.50
N ASN A 331 -15.25 23.96 -39.26
CA ASN A 331 -14.11 23.70 -38.36
C ASN A 331 -14.28 24.30 -36.95
N TYR A 332 -15.37 23.95 -36.28
CA TYR A 332 -15.63 24.40 -34.91
C TYR A 332 -16.24 23.31 -34.05
N CYS A 333 -16.15 23.49 -32.75
CA CYS A 333 -16.74 22.66 -31.72
C CYS A 333 -18.07 23.27 -31.27
N THR A 334 -19.08 22.43 -31.10
CA THR A 334 -20.39 22.83 -30.57
C THR A 334 -20.85 21.82 -29.51
N GLU A 335 -21.84 22.18 -28.71
CA GLU A 335 -22.52 21.23 -27.82
C GLU A 335 -23.10 20.08 -28.64
N ARG A 336 -23.01 18.86 -28.11
CA ARG A 336 -23.42 17.62 -28.79
C ARG A 336 -24.90 17.65 -29.19
N THR A 337 -25.72 18.32 -28.38
CA THR A 337 -27.17 18.52 -28.58
C THR A 337 -27.52 19.49 -29.70
N ARG A 338 -26.61 20.39 -30.09
CA ARG A 338 -26.83 21.39 -31.15
C ARG A 338 -26.44 20.83 -32.51
N ASP A 339 -27.20 21.11 -33.57
CA ASP A 339 -26.82 20.68 -34.91
C ASP A 339 -25.61 21.44 -35.46
N CYS A 340 -24.83 20.77 -36.31
CA CYS A 340 -23.73 21.43 -36.98
C CYS A 340 -24.26 22.40 -38.05
N HIS A 341 -23.85 23.66 -37.95
CA HIS A 341 -24.15 24.63 -38.99
C HIS A 341 -23.24 24.39 -40.19
N ILE A 342 -23.84 24.45 -41.39
CA ILE A 342 -23.14 24.32 -42.66
C ILE A 342 -22.91 25.68 -43.34
N VAL A 343 -23.55 26.76 -42.87
CA VAL A 343 -23.41 28.12 -43.43
C VAL A 343 -23.22 29.14 -42.30
N CYS A 344 -22.29 30.08 -42.49
CA CYS A 344 -21.99 31.11 -41.49
C CYS A 344 -23.16 32.07 -41.20
N THR A 345 -24.08 32.27 -42.13
CA THR A 345 -25.21 33.19 -41.95
C THR A 345 -26.18 32.73 -40.86
N THR A 346 -26.28 31.43 -40.62
CA THR A 346 -27.13 30.87 -39.55
C THR A 346 -26.40 30.78 -38.21
N LEU A 347 -25.07 30.64 -38.22
CA LEU A 347 -24.26 30.53 -37.01
C LEU A 347 -23.90 31.90 -36.39
N ALA A 348 -23.68 32.92 -37.22
CA ALA A 348 -23.22 34.24 -36.76
C ALA A 348 -24.10 34.94 -35.71
N PRO A 349 -25.44 34.78 -35.68
CA PRO A 349 -26.27 35.36 -34.62
C PRO A 349 -26.05 34.73 -33.24
N GLU A 350 -25.70 33.44 -33.19
CA GLU A 350 -25.53 32.70 -31.94
C GLU A 350 -24.07 32.74 -31.46
N GLU A 351 -23.12 32.64 -32.40
CA GLU A 351 -21.69 32.51 -32.11
C GLU A 351 -20.87 33.37 -33.10
N PRO A 352 -20.88 34.71 -32.94
CA PRO A 352 -20.26 35.63 -33.90
C PRO A 352 -18.74 35.44 -34.04
N GLY A 353 -18.08 34.83 -33.05
CA GLY A 353 -16.64 34.55 -33.05
C GLY A 353 -16.21 33.51 -34.09
N ILE A 354 -17.07 32.51 -34.39
CA ILE A 354 -16.70 31.43 -35.32
C ILE A 354 -16.69 31.92 -36.76
N CYS A 355 -17.63 32.80 -37.13
CA CYS A 355 -17.77 33.31 -38.49
C CYS A 355 -16.89 34.56 -38.76
N GLY A 356 -15.98 34.91 -37.85
CA GLY A 356 -15.27 36.18 -37.78
C GLY A 356 -14.34 36.53 -38.96
N CYS A 357 -14.05 35.59 -39.88
CA CYS A 357 -13.14 35.83 -41.02
C CYS A 357 -13.78 35.71 -42.41
N LEU A 358 -15.11 35.59 -42.54
CA LEU A 358 -15.76 35.46 -43.86
C LEU A 358 -16.44 36.74 -44.38
N ARG A 359 -16.52 37.81 -43.59
CA ARG A 359 -16.98 39.11 -44.08
C ARG A 359 -15.79 39.98 -44.48
N TYR A 360 -15.30 39.77 -45.70
CA TYR A 360 -14.95 40.81 -46.71
C TYR A 360 -13.96 40.23 -47.73
N CYS A 361 -14.48 39.82 -48.90
CA CYS A 361 -13.91 40.14 -50.21
C CYS A 361 -14.92 39.72 -51.27
N GLY A 362 -15.82 40.65 -51.61
CA GLY A 362 -16.62 40.53 -52.82
C GLY A 362 -15.75 40.72 -54.06
N ARG A 363 -15.78 39.69 -54.92
CA ARG A 363 -15.62 39.67 -56.40
C ARG A 363 -14.27 39.50 -57.09
N ALA A 364 -13.12 39.44 -56.44
CA ALA A 364 -11.91 38.93 -57.12
C ALA A 364 -11.15 38.02 -56.17
N GLY A 365 -11.02 36.76 -56.57
CA GLY A 365 -10.61 35.65 -55.71
C GLY A 365 -9.26 35.85 -55.01
N VAL A 366 -9.11 35.01 -53.98
CA VAL A 366 -7.98 34.82 -53.07
C VAL A 366 -8.10 35.63 -51.76
N CYS A 367 -8.61 34.95 -50.73
CA CYS A 367 -8.36 35.31 -49.33
C CYS A 367 -7.47 34.25 -48.69
N HIS A 368 -6.31 34.69 -48.17
CA HIS A 368 -5.53 33.91 -47.21
C HIS A 368 -6.00 34.25 -45.79
N ALA A 369 -6.18 33.23 -44.96
CA ALA A 369 -6.68 33.31 -43.61
C ALA A 369 -5.80 34.18 -42.70
N CYS A 370 -6.43 35.02 -41.85
CA CYS A 370 -5.78 35.57 -40.67
C CYS A 370 -6.17 34.71 -39.45
N ARG A 371 -5.23 33.92 -38.93
CA ARG A 371 -5.22 33.38 -37.56
C ARG A 371 -4.00 33.96 -36.85
N GLY A 372 -4.21 34.78 -35.82
CA GLY A 372 -3.16 35.37 -34.98
C GLY A 372 -3.57 36.73 -34.39
N GLU A 373 -3.21 36.97 -33.12
CA GLU A 373 -3.51 38.15 -32.29
C GLU A 373 -2.94 39.47 -32.84
N ARG A 374 -3.43 39.93 -33.99
CA ARG A 374 -3.26 41.32 -34.39
C ARG A 374 -4.58 42.04 -34.19
N ARG A 375 -4.59 42.98 -33.24
CA ARG A 375 -5.70 43.92 -33.06
C ARG A 375 -5.95 44.62 -34.40
N CYS A 376 -7.04 44.27 -35.06
CA CYS A 376 -7.58 45.05 -36.15
C CYS A 376 -8.14 46.34 -35.55
N ASP A 377 -7.37 47.42 -35.62
CA ASP A 377 -7.79 48.74 -35.18
C ASP A 377 -8.79 49.28 -36.21
N TRP A 378 -10.08 49.12 -35.93
CA TRP A 378 -11.16 49.59 -36.79
C TRP A 378 -11.26 51.12 -36.68
N ARG A 379 -10.57 51.85 -37.56
CA ARG A 379 -10.87 53.27 -37.77
C ARG A 379 -12.00 53.41 -38.80
N PRO A 380 -13.11 54.07 -38.47
CA PRO A 380 -14.13 54.40 -39.46
C PRO A 380 -13.55 55.47 -40.39
N VAL A 381 -13.19 55.08 -41.62
CA VAL A 381 -12.89 56.04 -42.68
C VAL A 381 -14.19 56.35 -43.40
N CYS A 382 -14.57 57.62 -43.37
CA CYS A 382 -15.80 58.13 -43.99
C CYS A 382 -15.81 57.94 -45.52
N VAL A 383 -16.83 57.22 -45.97
CA VAL A 383 -17.73 57.48 -47.11
C VAL A 383 -17.11 57.83 -48.47
N VAL A 384 -17.10 56.83 -49.37
CA VAL A 384 -17.52 56.97 -50.78
C VAL A 384 -18.46 55.80 -51.09
N PRO A 385 -19.62 55.99 -51.77
CA PRO A 385 -20.50 54.88 -52.11
C PRO A 385 -19.84 54.02 -53.20
N GLY A 386 -19.54 52.76 -52.87
CA GLY A 386 -19.22 51.73 -53.87
C GLY A 386 -17.84 51.09 -53.80
N LEU A 387 -16.93 51.53 -52.93
CA LEU A 387 -15.62 50.88 -52.77
C LEU A 387 -15.21 50.83 -51.29
N VAL A 388 -15.18 49.63 -50.71
CA VAL A 388 -14.55 49.39 -49.40
C VAL A 388 -13.15 48.84 -49.67
N LEU A 389 -12.13 49.65 -49.46
CA LEU A 389 -10.74 49.22 -49.47
C LEU A 389 -10.33 48.87 -48.03
N CYS A 390 -10.06 47.60 -47.77
CA CYS A 390 -9.34 47.18 -46.56
C CYS A 390 -7.84 47.34 -46.82
N SER A 391 -7.16 48.19 -46.05
CA SER A 391 -5.69 48.29 -46.07
C SER A 391 -5.13 47.62 -44.81
N CYS A 392 -4.38 46.53 -44.98
CA CYS A 392 -3.53 45.99 -43.93
C CYS A 392 -2.21 46.77 -43.94
N ALA A 393 -2.10 47.79 -43.08
CA ALA A 393 -0.83 48.48 -42.88
C ALA A 393 0.07 47.66 -41.94
N GLU A 394 1.17 47.15 -42.48
CA GLU A 394 2.23 46.51 -41.70
C GLU A 394 3.02 47.59 -40.95
N LYS A 395 2.66 47.87 -39.69
CA LYS A 395 3.53 48.64 -38.81
C LYS A 395 4.74 47.78 -38.45
N LYS A 396 5.89 48.07 -39.06
CA LYS A 396 7.17 47.63 -38.52
C LYS A 396 7.53 48.51 -37.31
N LYS A 397 7.58 47.82 -36.16
CA LYS A 397 7.92 48.25 -34.79
C LYS A 397 6.83 49.02 -34.06
#